data_AF-A0A9P9G7P7-F1
#
_entry.id   AF-A0A9P9G7P7-F1
#
_cell.length_a   1.000
_cell.length_b   1.000
_cell.length_c   1.000
_cell.angle_alpha   90.00
_cell.angle_beta   90.00
_cell.angle_gamma   90.00
#
_symmetry.space_group_name_H-M   'P 1'
#
loop_
_entity.id
_entity.type
_entity.pdbx_description
1 polymer ?
#
loop_
_entity_poly.entity_id
_entity_poly.type
_entity_poly.pdbx_seq_one_letter_code
_entity_poly.pdbx_strand_id
1 'polypeptide(L)'
;MSQKNGILSIICAGRQRNHEFSEVARALIVQAVESGRSYRDVAEEAKCSPAAIFKIFQHWKTHQTLDKKCRSGRPTKLTIQ
;
A
#
# COMPACT_ATOMS: atom_id res chain seq x y z
N MET A 1 4.76 13.44 21.73
CA MET A 1 4.56 12.32 20.80
C MET A 1 5.85 12.14 20.01
N SER A 2 6.59 11.05 20.27
CA SER A 2 7.88 10.80 19.63
C SER A 2 7.65 10.48 18.15
N GLN A 3 8.17 11.33 17.25
CA GLN A 3 8.15 11.04 15.82
C GLN A 3 9.08 9.85 15.54
N LYS A 4 8.52 8.64 15.53
CA LYS A 4 9.20 7.47 14.97
C LYS A 4 9.24 7.64 13.45
N ASN A 5 10.18 8.42 12.95
CA ASN A 5 10.41 8.61 11.53
C ASN A 5 11.14 7.37 10.96
N GLY A 6 10.42 6.24 10.89
CA GLY A 6 10.94 5.02 10.30
C GLY A 6 11.00 5.10 8.77
N ILE A 7 11.67 4.14 8.14
CA ILE A 7 11.94 4.15 6.69
C ILE A 7 10.65 4.25 5.84
N LEU A 8 9.53 3.75 6.36
CA LEU A 8 8.24 3.80 5.68
C LEU A 8 7.75 5.24 5.48
N SER A 9 8.03 6.10 6.45
CA SER A 9 7.67 7.53 6.41
C SER A 9 8.41 8.28 5.30
N ILE A 10 9.68 7.93 5.07
CA ILE A 10 10.53 8.52 4.02
C ILE A 10 10.02 8.10 2.65
N ILE A 11 9.78 6.80 2.46
CA ILE A 11 9.30 6.24 1.20
C ILE A 11 7.90 6.78 0.86
N CYS A 12 7.04 6.99 1.86
CA CYS A 12 5.70 7.52 1.67
C CYS A 12 5.63 9.06 1.61
N ALA A 13 6.72 9.79 1.86
CA ALA A 13 6.70 11.24 2.05
C ALA A 13 6.17 12.02 0.82
N GLY A 14 6.42 11.53 -0.40
CA GLY A 14 5.99 12.15 -1.65
C GLY A 14 4.62 11.68 -2.17
N ARG A 15 3.90 10.83 -1.43
CA ARG A 15 2.65 10.23 -1.93
C ARG A 15 1.50 11.23 -1.94
N GLN A 16 0.95 11.49 -3.13
CA GLN A 16 -0.23 12.35 -3.30
C GLN A 16 -1.55 11.60 -2.98
N ARG A 17 -2.64 12.36 -2.85
CA ARG A 17 -3.98 11.79 -2.69
C ARG A 17 -4.32 10.91 -3.88
N ASN A 18 -4.94 9.75 -3.62
CA ASN A 18 -5.31 8.74 -4.63
C ASN A 18 -4.14 8.11 -5.41
N HIS A 19 -2.89 8.42 -5.08
CA HIS A 19 -1.76 7.64 -5.57
C HIS A 19 -1.68 6.31 -4.85
N GLU A 20 -1.43 5.28 -5.64
CA GLU A 20 -1.16 3.94 -5.14
C GLU A 20 0.19 3.89 -4.43
N PHE A 21 0.34 2.94 -3.52
CA PHE A 21 1.63 2.67 -2.88
C PHE A 21 2.60 2.08 -3.91
N SER A 22 3.86 2.50 -3.84
CA SER A 22 4.94 1.84 -4.57
C SER A 22 5.09 0.39 -4.08
N GLU A 23 5.62 -0.48 -4.93
CA GLU A 23 5.87 -1.88 -4.58
C GLU A 23 6.77 -2.01 -3.35
N VAL A 24 7.80 -1.17 -3.25
CA VAL A 24 8.69 -1.10 -2.08
C VAL A 24 7.92 -0.74 -0.80
N ALA A 25 7.03 0.26 -0.87
CA ALA A 25 6.21 0.62 0.29
C ALA A 25 5.27 -0.52 0.70
N ARG A 26 4.69 -1.25 -0.28
CA ARG A 26 3.83 -2.40 -0.02
C ARG A 26 4.61 -3.55 0.63
N ALA A 27 5.83 -3.84 0.15
CA ALA A 27 6.71 -4.84 0.72
C ALA A 27 7.00 -4.55 2.21
N LEU A 28 7.39 -3.30 2.51
CA LEU A 28 7.72 -2.89 3.87
C LEU A 28 6.47 -2.90 4.79
N ILE A 29 5.30 -2.53 4.28
CA ILE A 29 4.04 -2.65 5.01
C ILE A 29 3.75 -4.11 5.36
N VAL A 30 3.88 -5.02 4.39
CA VAL A 30 3.66 -6.46 4.61
C VAL A 30 4.63 -6.99 5.65
N GLN A 31 5.93 -6.72 5.49
CA GLN A 31 6.96 -7.13 6.44
C GLN A 31 6.71 -6.59 7.87
N ALA A 32 6.30 -5.33 7.99
CA ALA A 32 6.01 -4.71 9.28
C ALA A 32 4.83 -5.40 9.97
N VAL A 33 3.78 -5.77 9.23
CA VAL A 33 2.64 -6.50 9.78
C VAL A 33 3.01 -7.96 10.12
N GLU A 34 3.74 -8.65 9.25
CA GLU A 34 4.16 -10.04 9.51
C GLU A 34 5.10 -10.16 10.71
N SER A 35 5.91 -9.13 10.98
CA SER A 35 6.72 -9.04 12.19
C SER A 35 5.93 -8.69 13.46
N GLY A 36 4.60 -8.57 13.37
CA GLY A 36 3.70 -8.41 14.52
C GLY A 36 3.36 -6.97 14.87
N ARG A 37 3.73 -5.97 14.06
CA ARG A 37 3.31 -4.58 14.31
C ARG A 37 1.82 -4.41 14.05
N SER A 38 1.17 -3.56 14.83
CA SER A 38 -0.25 -3.28 14.64
C SER A 38 -0.49 -2.46 13.37
N TYR A 39 -1.64 -2.64 12.73
CA TYR A 39 -2.03 -1.84 11.56
C TYR A 39 -2.04 -0.34 11.85
N ARG A 40 -2.34 0.06 13.10
CA ARG A 40 -2.39 1.45 13.51
C ARG A 40 -1.00 2.08 13.53
N ASP A 41 -0.02 1.38 14.10
CA ASP A 41 1.36 1.86 14.17
C ASP A 41 1.99 2.02 12.78
N VAL A 42 1.73 1.05 11.89
CA VAL A 42 2.21 1.10 10.50
C VAL A 42 1.53 2.23 9.73
N ALA A 43 0.23 2.44 9.95
CA ALA A 43 -0.53 3.50 9.29
C ALA A 43 -0.07 4.90 9.72
N GLU A 44 0.25 5.09 11.01
CA GLU A 44 0.80 6.34 11.54
C GLU A 44 2.14 6.66 10.88
N GLU A 45 3.04 5.67 10.78
CA GLU A 45 4.33 5.83 10.09
C GLU A 45 4.17 6.15 8.59
N ALA A 46 3.24 5.47 7.91
CA ALA A 46 2.94 5.68 6.49
C ALA A 46 2.07 6.91 6.18
N LYS A 47 1.61 7.64 7.21
CA LYS A 47 0.64 8.75 7.08
C LYS A 47 -0.59 8.36 6.22
N CYS A 48 -1.21 7.24 6.54
CA CYS A 48 -2.39 6.73 5.83
C CYS A 48 -3.43 6.16 6.79
N SER A 49 -4.55 5.66 6.27
CA SER A 49 -5.58 5.03 7.10
C SER A 49 -5.19 3.57 7.44
N PRO A 50 -5.52 3.08 8.65
CA PRO A 50 -5.33 1.66 8.99
C PRO A 50 -6.04 0.70 8.03
N ALA A 51 -7.17 1.14 7.45
CA ALA A 51 -7.88 0.38 6.43
C ALA A 51 -7.06 0.20 5.14
N ALA A 52 -6.21 1.17 4.76
CA ALA A 52 -5.32 1.03 3.62
C ALA A 52 -4.26 -0.05 3.88
N ILE A 53 -3.65 -0.03 5.07
CA ILE A 53 -2.70 -1.06 5.52
C ILE A 53 -3.35 -2.44 5.50
N PHE A 54 -4.55 -2.56 6.09
CA PHE A 54 -5.32 -3.80 6.10
C PHE A 54 -5.58 -4.32 4.67
N LYS A 55 -6.01 -3.47 3.74
CA LYS A 55 -6.25 -3.87 2.34
C LYS A 55 -4.99 -4.36 1.63
N ILE A 56 -3.84 -3.71 1.86
CA ILE A 56 -2.56 -4.14 1.30
C ILE A 56 -2.19 -5.52 1.84
N PHE A 57 -2.30 -5.71 3.16
CA PHE A 57 -1.97 -6.98 3.79
C PHE A 57 -2.94 -8.10 3.38
N GLN A 58 -4.25 -7.82 3.31
CA GLN A 58 -5.25 -8.77 2.84
C GLN A 58 -5.00 -9.18 1.39
N HIS A 59 -4.61 -8.22 0.53
CA HIS A 59 -4.23 -8.51 -0.84
C HIS A 59 -3.03 -9.45 -0.92
N TRP A 60 -1.98 -9.20 -0.12
CA TRP A 60 -0.83 -10.09 0.01
C TRP A 60 -1.24 -11.49 0.46
N LYS A 61 -2.06 -11.61 1.52
CA LYS A 61 -2.51 -12.92 2.04
C LYS A 61 -3.33 -13.71 1.03
N THR A 62 -4.06 -13.02 0.15
CA THR A 62 -4.95 -13.67 -0.84
C THR A 62 -4.22 -14.03 -2.13
N HIS A 63 -3.34 -13.15 -2.61
CA HIS A 63 -2.78 -13.24 -3.96
C HIS A 63 -1.26 -13.46 -3.97
N GLN A 64 -0.58 -13.36 -2.83
CA GLN A 64 0.87 -13.48 -2.68
C GLN A 64 1.67 -12.63 -3.68
N THR A 65 1.13 -11.45 -4.03
CA THR A 65 1.80 -10.47 -4.88
C THR A 65 1.76 -9.08 -4.26
N LEU A 66 2.76 -8.27 -4.59
CA LEU A 66 2.84 -6.85 -4.26
C LEU A 66 2.29 -5.97 -5.37
N ASP A 67 1.95 -6.55 -6.52
CA ASP A 67 1.47 -5.82 -7.68
C ASP A 67 0.16 -5.11 -7.41
N LYS A 68 -0.05 -4.02 -8.15
CA LYS A 68 -1.33 -3.34 -8.18
C LYS A 68 -2.31 -4.09 -9.09
N LYS A 69 -3.57 -4.14 -8.67
CA LYS A 69 -4.64 -4.60 -9.57
C LYS A 69 -4.83 -3.57 -10.68
N CYS A 70 -5.11 -4.05 -11.88
CA CYS A 70 -5.60 -3.18 -12.94
C CYS A 70 -6.85 -2.44 -12.47
N ARG A 71 -6.99 -1.17 -12.89
CA ARG A 71 -8.20 -0.40 -12.61
C ARG A 71 -9.40 -1.10 -13.23
N SER A 72 -10.53 -1.05 -12.53
CA SER A 72 -11.78 -1.54 -13.07
C SER A 72 -12.17 -0.74 -14.31
N GLY A 73 -12.64 -1.45 -15.33
CA GLY A 73 -13.04 -0.85 -16.61
C GLY A 73 -13.05 -1.91 -17.69
N ARG A 74 -13.98 -1.77 -18.63
CA ARG A 74 -13.99 -2.60 -19.84
C ARG A 74 -13.10 -1.90 -20.88
N PRO A 75 -12.08 -2.56 -21.44
CA PRO A 75 -11.35 -2.02 -22.58
C PRO A 75 -12.32 -1.66 -23.71
N THR A 76 -12.07 -0.54 -24.38
CA THR A 76 -12.84 -0.18 -25.57
C THR A 76 -12.63 -1.23 -26.65
N LYS A 77 -13.69 -1.56 -27.41
CA LYS A 77 -13.54 -2.44 -28.56
C LYS A 77 -12.63 -1.74 -29.57
N LEU A 78 -11.62 -2.45 -30.07
CA LEU A 78 -10.85 -2.01 -31.22
C LEU A 78 -11.76 -2.09 -32.45
N THR A 79 -12.30 -0.96 -32.88
CA THR A 79 -12.98 -0.85 -34.17
C THR A 79 -11.88 -0.61 -35.21
N ILE A 80 -11.58 -1.61 -36.03
CA ILE A 80 -10.72 -1.43 -37.21
C ILE A 80 -11.54 -0.61 -38.21
N GLN A 81 -11.02 0.54 -38.67
CA GLN A 81 -11.60 1.33 -39.75
C GLN A 81 -11.24 0.73 -41.11
#